data_AF-A0A1Q5MX49-F1
#
_entry.id   AF-A0A1Q5MX49-F1
#
_cell.length_a   1.000
_cell.length_b   1.000
_cell.length_c   1.000
_cell.angle_alpha   90.00
_cell.angle_beta   90.00
_cell.angle_gamma   90.00
#
_symmetry.space_group_name_H-M   'P 1'
#
loop_
_entity.id
_entity.type
_entity.pdbx_description
1 polymer ?
#
loop_
_entity_poly.entity_id
_entity_poly.type
_entity_poly.pdbx_seq_one_letter_code
_entity_poly.pdbx_strand_id
1 'polypeptide(L)'
;MECDVCGRAMWRWPTLPTVWEEEIWSCSWCYAATHVGGEWFEVSRPPYLPVDMRWELAVADGLTADVSHAFGIFDRTLCGIQVAGMSPSDYWWLPERESACGACRDIARVIDGRWPQALRGEDARVSVARRL
;
A
#
# COMPACT_ATOMS: atom_id res chain seq x y z
N MET A 1 15.17 5.62 -2.89
CA MET A 1 14.99 4.42 -3.73
C MET A 1 14.15 4.78 -4.96
N GLU A 2 14.39 4.18 -6.12
CA GLU A 2 13.54 4.31 -7.30
C GLU A 2 12.55 3.13 -7.35
N CYS A 3 11.30 3.40 -7.73
CA CYS A 3 10.27 2.39 -7.84
C CYS A 3 10.46 1.53 -9.10
N ASP A 4 10.69 0.24 -8.92
CA ASP A 4 10.81 -0.76 -9.99
C ASP A 4 9.56 -0.88 -10.89
N VAL A 5 8.39 -0.45 -10.41
CA VAL A 5 7.14 -0.47 -11.18
C VAL A 5 7.01 0.71 -12.14
N CYS A 6 7.45 1.91 -11.73
CA CYS A 6 7.14 3.15 -12.49
C CYS A 6 8.30 4.13 -12.65
N GLY A 7 9.49 3.81 -12.15
CA GLY A 7 10.70 4.64 -12.26
C GLY A 7 10.69 5.92 -11.42
N ARG A 8 9.70 6.12 -10.55
CA ARG A 8 9.61 7.34 -9.71
C ARG A 8 10.31 7.16 -8.38
N ALA A 9 10.77 8.27 -7.81
CA ALA A 9 11.33 8.28 -6.46
C ALA A 9 10.31 7.80 -5.43
N MET A 10 10.78 6.96 -4.50
CA MET A 10 10.01 6.44 -3.38
C MET A 10 10.35 7.18 -2.09
N TRP A 11 9.38 7.21 -1.18
CA TRP A 11 9.56 7.74 0.16
C TRP A 11 9.81 6.60 1.15
N ARG A 12 10.72 6.82 2.11
CA ARG A 12 11.01 5.87 3.19
C ARG A 12 10.10 6.14 4.38
N TRP A 13 9.49 5.09 4.91
CA TRP A 13 8.69 5.18 6.11
C TRP A 13 9.57 5.54 7.31
N PRO A 14 9.07 6.38 8.25
CA PRO A 14 9.78 6.73 9.47
C PRO A 14 9.55 5.65 10.55
N THR A 15 9.54 4.38 10.16
CA THR A 15 9.35 3.24 11.06
C THR A 15 10.70 2.74 11.57
N LEU A 16 10.71 2.21 12.80
CA LEU A 16 11.89 1.55 13.33
C LEU A 16 12.10 0.20 12.63
N PRO A 17 13.36 -0.23 12.43
CA PRO A 17 13.67 -1.57 11.96
C PRO A 17 13.03 -2.64 12.84
N THR A 18 12.49 -3.67 12.21
CA THR A 18 12.07 -4.91 12.87
C THR A 18 13.04 -6.04 12.53
N VAL A 19 12.86 -7.20 13.15
CA VAL A 19 13.62 -8.42 12.81
C VAL A 19 13.37 -8.90 11.38
N TRP A 20 12.28 -8.47 10.74
CA TRP A 20 11.89 -8.90 9.39
C TRP A 20 12.15 -7.84 8.33
N GLU A 21 12.23 -6.56 8.71
CA GLU A 21 12.24 -5.42 7.79
C GLU A 21 13.06 -4.28 8.38
N GLU A 22 14.13 -3.87 7.70
CA GLU A 22 14.94 -2.71 8.08
C GLU A 22 14.30 -1.41 7.58
N GLU A 23 13.76 -1.43 6.36
CA GLU A 23 13.16 -0.27 5.73
C GLU A 23 11.92 -0.66 4.92
N ILE A 24 10.91 0.21 4.97
CA ILE A 24 9.76 0.15 4.08
C ILE A 24 9.78 1.42 3.23
N TRP A 25 9.66 1.25 1.92
CA TRP A 25 9.58 2.33 0.95
C TRP A 25 8.25 2.26 0.24
N SER A 26 7.65 3.41 -0.09
CA SER A 26 6.45 3.47 -0.91
C SER A 26 6.52 4.52 -2.01
N CYS A 27 6.02 4.17 -3.18
CA CYS A 27 5.83 5.11 -4.27
C CYS A 27 4.52 5.85 -4.10
N SER A 28 4.55 7.18 -4.00
CA SER A 28 3.33 8.00 -3.87
C SER A 28 2.46 8.02 -5.12
N TRP A 29 2.98 7.57 -6.27
CA TRP A 29 2.26 7.56 -7.52
C TRP A 29 1.59 6.21 -7.81
N CYS A 30 2.33 5.11 -7.83
CA CYS A 30 1.74 3.78 -8.09
C CYS A 30 1.39 3.00 -6.81
N TYR A 31 1.72 3.50 -5.61
CA TYR A 31 1.48 2.82 -4.35
C TYR A 31 2.18 1.45 -4.22
N ALA A 32 3.19 1.17 -5.04
CA ALA A 32 4.09 0.05 -4.80
C ALA A 32 4.86 0.26 -3.49
N ALA A 33 4.96 -0.82 -2.72
CA ALA A 33 5.82 -0.89 -1.54
C ALA A 33 7.09 -1.69 -1.89
N THR A 34 8.20 -1.32 -1.29
CA THR A 34 9.45 -2.10 -1.34
C THR A 34 9.95 -2.26 0.08
N HIS A 35 10.14 -3.51 0.47
CA HIS A 35 10.59 -3.91 1.80
C HIS A 35 12.06 -4.29 1.67
N VAL A 36 12.89 -3.69 2.50
CA VAL A 36 14.32 -3.98 2.58
C VAL A 36 14.58 -4.63 3.94
N GLY A 37 15.23 -5.80 3.93
CA GLY A 37 15.57 -6.52 5.15
C GLY A 37 15.17 -7.98 5.10
N GLY A 38 15.00 -8.59 6.26
CA GLY A 38 14.72 -10.01 6.42
C GLY A 38 15.98 -10.84 6.60
N GLU A 39 15.80 -12.15 6.80
CA GLU A 39 16.88 -13.10 7.13
C GLU A 39 18.05 -13.07 6.11
N TRP A 40 17.77 -12.70 4.87
CA TRP A 40 18.71 -12.69 3.75
C TRP A 40 19.06 -11.30 3.21
N PHE A 41 18.70 -10.23 3.93
CA PHE A 41 18.91 -8.84 3.50
C PHE A 41 18.37 -8.59 2.08
N GLU A 42 17.12 -8.98 1.82
CA GLU A 42 16.55 -8.89 0.49
C GLU A 42 15.89 -7.52 0.27
N VAL A 43 15.85 -7.10 -0.99
CA VAL A 43 14.95 -6.06 -1.47
C VAL A 43 13.79 -6.77 -2.14
N SER A 44 12.61 -6.63 -1.56
CA SER A 44 11.41 -7.32 -2.03
C SER A 44 10.26 -6.37 -2.32
N ARG A 45 9.50 -6.66 -3.37
CA ARG A 45 8.25 -6.00 -3.71
C ARG A 45 7.12 -7.01 -3.64
N PRO A 46 6.08 -6.80 -2.79
CA PRO A 46 4.90 -7.65 -2.80
C PRO A 46 4.17 -7.59 -4.14
N PRO A 47 3.44 -8.64 -4.51
CA PRO A 47 2.64 -8.66 -5.72
C PRO A 47 1.57 -7.56 -5.71
N TYR A 48 1.13 -7.12 -6.89
CA TYR A 48 -0.08 -6.31 -6.96
C TYR A 48 -1.31 -7.21 -6.87
N LEU A 49 -1.93 -7.21 -5.70
CA LEU A 49 -3.16 -7.96 -5.44
C LEU A 49 -4.38 -7.31 -6.10
N PRO A 50 -5.44 -8.08 -6.37
CA PRO A 50 -6.74 -7.56 -6.78
C PRO A 50 -7.28 -6.49 -5.82
N VAL A 51 -8.11 -5.57 -6.33
CA VAL A 51 -8.55 -4.37 -5.60
C VAL A 51 -9.28 -4.68 -4.28
N ASP A 52 -9.96 -5.83 -4.19
CA ASP A 52 -10.66 -6.33 -3.01
C ASP A 52 -9.74 -6.97 -1.96
N MET A 53 -8.46 -7.15 -2.28
CA MET A 53 -7.40 -7.63 -1.38
C MET A 53 -6.22 -6.64 -1.30
N ARG A 54 -6.37 -5.44 -1.85
CA ARG A 54 -5.26 -4.49 -2.01
C ARG A 54 -5.15 -3.49 -0.88
N TRP A 55 -6.30 -3.10 -0.31
CA TRP A 55 -6.43 -1.99 0.62
C TRP A 55 -7.07 -2.47 1.90
N GLU A 56 -6.44 -2.21 3.03
CA GLU A 56 -7.04 -2.40 4.33
C GLU A 56 -8.13 -1.35 4.58
N LEU A 57 -9.10 -1.67 5.42
CA LEU A 57 -10.05 -0.70 5.94
C LEU A 57 -9.34 0.24 6.92
N ALA A 58 -9.49 1.55 6.74
CA ALA A 58 -9.01 2.56 7.68
C ALA A 58 -9.91 2.62 8.91
N VAL A 59 -9.31 2.62 10.11
CA VAL A 59 -10.03 2.69 11.38
C VAL A 59 -9.47 3.83 12.23
N ALA A 60 -10.37 4.67 12.75
CA ALA A 60 -10.08 5.72 13.73
C ALA A 60 -11.39 6.30 14.29
N ASP A 61 -11.36 6.85 15.50
CA ASP A 61 -12.52 7.52 16.12
C ASP A 61 -13.02 8.75 15.32
N GLY A 62 -12.15 9.35 14.50
CA GLY A 62 -12.47 10.51 13.66
C GLY A 62 -13.06 10.17 12.28
N LEU A 63 -13.26 8.90 11.95
CA LEU A 63 -13.88 8.47 10.70
C LEU A 63 -15.39 8.24 10.89
N THR A 64 -16.18 8.62 9.90
CA THR A 64 -17.63 8.38 9.91
C THR A 64 -17.92 6.88 9.79
N ALA A 65 -18.66 6.31 10.74
CA ALA A 65 -18.94 4.87 10.78
C ALA A 65 -19.70 4.34 9.55
N ASP A 66 -20.52 5.19 8.91
CA ASP A 66 -21.34 4.79 7.75
C ASP A 66 -20.56 4.74 6.44
N VAL A 67 -19.35 5.31 6.40
CA VAL A 67 -18.50 5.35 5.20
C VAL A 67 -17.18 4.68 5.48
N SER A 68 -16.96 3.56 4.80
CA SER A 68 -15.71 2.83 4.83
C SER A 68 -14.68 3.45 3.89
N HIS A 69 -13.49 3.73 4.41
CA HIS A 69 -12.38 4.29 3.64
C HIS A 69 -11.25 3.27 3.51
N ALA A 70 -10.66 3.19 2.31
CA ALA A 70 -9.39 2.48 2.10
C ALA A 70 -8.25 3.20 2.84
N PHE A 71 -7.51 2.47 3.66
CA PHE A 71 -6.24 2.92 4.21
C PHE A 71 -5.20 2.97 3.08
N GLY A 72 -4.51 4.09 2.96
CA GLY A 72 -3.49 4.32 1.94
C GLY A 72 -2.09 4.36 2.55
N ILE A 73 -1.22 5.17 1.95
CA ILE A 73 0.13 5.44 2.44
C ILE A 73 0.16 6.77 3.21
N PHE A 74 1.18 6.98 4.04
CA PHE A 74 1.38 8.20 4.83
C PHE A 74 0.29 8.48 5.88
N ASP A 75 -0.22 7.43 6.54
CA ASP A 75 -1.26 7.52 7.57
C ASP A 75 -2.51 8.27 7.09
N ARG A 76 -2.84 8.07 5.82
CA ARG A 76 -3.96 8.73 5.14
C ARG A 76 -4.81 7.70 4.43
N THR A 77 -6.11 7.97 4.36
CA THR A 77 -6.99 7.24 3.45
C THR A 77 -6.62 7.57 2.00
N LEU A 78 -7.07 6.75 1.04
CA LEU A 78 -6.89 7.07 -0.38
C LEU A 78 -7.49 8.42 -0.77
N CYS A 79 -8.62 8.82 -0.17
CA CYS A 79 -9.24 10.12 -0.40
C CYS A 79 -8.57 11.29 0.36
N GLY A 80 -7.48 11.03 1.08
CA GLY A 80 -6.62 12.06 1.67
C GLY A 80 -6.96 12.46 3.10
N ILE A 81 -7.92 11.80 3.74
CA ILE A 81 -8.26 12.03 5.14
C ILE A 81 -7.08 11.58 6.02
N GLN A 82 -6.66 12.45 6.92
CA GLN A 82 -5.71 12.14 7.98
C GLN A 82 -6.37 12.48 9.32
N VAL A 83 -6.42 11.52 10.24
CA VAL A 83 -6.84 11.76 11.62
C VAL A 83 -5.84 11.09 12.57
N ALA A 84 -5.71 11.61 13.78
CA ALA A 84 -4.81 11.05 14.77
C ALA A 84 -5.24 9.63 15.15
N GLY A 85 -4.27 8.72 15.29
CA GLY A 85 -4.54 7.33 15.66
C GLY A 85 -5.15 6.47 14.55
N MET A 86 -5.21 6.95 13.30
CA MET A 86 -5.66 6.13 12.18
C MET A 86 -4.68 4.98 11.91
N SER A 87 -5.22 3.77 11.75
CA SER A 87 -4.46 2.58 11.40
C SER A 87 -5.16 1.79 10.30
N PRO A 88 -4.43 0.91 9.58
CA PRO A 88 -5.06 -0.16 8.82
C PRO A 88 -5.73 -1.15 9.80
N SER A 89 -6.80 -1.81 9.37
CA SER A 89 -7.42 -2.93 10.08
C SER A 89 -7.00 -4.29 9.53
N ASP A 90 -7.30 -5.36 10.25
CA ASP A 90 -7.13 -6.74 9.76
C ASP A 90 -8.14 -7.15 8.66
N TYR A 91 -9.08 -6.26 8.31
CA TYR A 91 -10.07 -6.47 7.28
C TYR A 91 -9.78 -5.66 6.02
N TRP A 92 -10.07 -6.26 4.86
CA TRP A 92 -9.98 -5.58 3.57
C TRP A 92 -11.12 -4.56 3.40
N TRP A 93 -10.76 -3.42 2.81
CA TRP A 93 -11.71 -2.47 2.27
C TRP A 93 -12.24 -2.98 0.94
N LEU A 94 -13.56 -3.16 0.86
CA LEU A 94 -14.21 -3.76 -0.31
C LEU A 94 -14.89 -2.67 -1.15
N PRO A 95 -14.36 -2.32 -2.33
CA PRO A 95 -14.84 -1.19 -3.13
C PRO A 95 -16.30 -1.34 -3.57
N GLU A 96 -16.80 -2.56 -3.74
CA GLU A 96 -18.16 -2.84 -4.22
C GLU A 96 -19.23 -2.71 -3.13
N ARG A 97 -18.85 -2.54 -1.86
CA ARG A 97 -19.83 -2.31 -0.79
C ARG A 97 -20.50 -0.95 -0.95
N GLU A 98 -21.78 -0.87 -0.59
CA GLU A 98 -22.55 0.38 -0.62
C GLU A 98 -21.93 1.45 0.29
N SER A 99 -21.41 1.04 1.46
CA SER A 99 -20.70 1.91 2.39
C SER A 99 -19.29 2.31 1.94
N ALA A 100 -18.79 1.85 0.78
CA ALA A 100 -17.45 2.20 0.33
C ALA A 100 -17.39 3.65 -0.17
N CYS A 101 -16.44 4.43 0.37
CA CYS A 101 -16.20 5.80 -0.06
C CYS A 101 -15.95 5.88 -1.58
N GLY A 102 -16.81 6.61 -2.30
CA GLY A 102 -16.71 6.75 -3.76
C GLY A 102 -15.37 7.35 -4.20
N ALA A 103 -14.84 8.34 -3.47
CA ALA A 103 -13.53 8.93 -3.79
C ALA A 103 -12.38 7.93 -3.61
N CYS A 104 -12.41 7.09 -2.58
CA CYS A 104 -11.43 6.01 -2.43
C CYS A 104 -11.52 5.01 -3.60
N ARG A 105 -12.75 4.68 -4.04
CA ARG A 105 -12.99 3.78 -5.18
C ARG A 105 -12.40 4.32 -6.48
N ASP A 106 -12.61 5.60 -6.76
CA ASP A 106 -12.09 6.21 -7.98
C ASP A 106 -10.55 6.28 -7.96
N ILE A 107 -9.98 6.62 -6.81
CA ILE A 107 -8.52 6.65 -6.64
C ILE A 107 -7.92 5.25 -6.75
N ALA A 108 -8.54 4.24 -6.14
CA ALA A 108 -8.11 2.84 -6.26
C ALA A 108 -8.09 2.39 -7.73
N ARG A 109 -9.14 2.69 -8.51
CA ARG A 109 -9.18 2.39 -9.96
C ARG A 109 -8.07 3.10 -10.74
N VAL A 110 -7.77 4.35 -10.40
CA VAL A 110 -6.67 5.09 -11.02
C VAL A 110 -5.32 4.44 -10.69
N ILE A 111 -5.12 4.00 -9.46
CA ILE A 111 -3.91 3.30 -9.04
C ILE A 111 -3.80 1.94 -9.74
N ASP A 112 -4.89 1.18 -9.83
CA ASP A 112 -4.95 -0.06 -10.61
C ASP A 112 -4.48 0.20 -12.05
N GLY A 113 -4.96 1.26 -12.69
CA GLY A 113 -4.54 1.64 -14.05
C GLY A 113 -3.05 1.97 -14.21
N ARG A 114 -2.34 2.30 -13.12
CA ARG A 114 -0.89 2.61 -13.15
C ARG A 114 -0.01 1.36 -13.12
N TRP A 115 -0.55 0.20 -12.75
CA TRP A 115 0.22 -1.03 -12.65
C TRP A 115 0.28 -1.79 -13.96
N PRO A 116 1.49 -2.06 -14.49
CA PRO A 116 1.64 -2.91 -15.68
C PRO A 116 1.03 -4.29 -15.45
N GLN A 117 0.31 -4.83 -16.44
CA GLN A 117 -0.37 -6.12 -16.32
C GLN A 117 0.59 -7.27 -15.96
N ALA A 118 1.82 -7.24 -16.50
CA ALA A 118 2.84 -8.25 -16.22
C ALA A 118 3.35 -8.25 -14.77
N LEU A 119 3.04 -7.21 -13.98
CA LEU A 119 3.46 -7.07 -12.59
C LEU A 119 2.31 -7.31 -11.60
N ARG A 120 1.16 -7.82 -12.07
CA ARG A 120 -0.03 -8.14 -11.26
C ARG A 120 -0.13 -9.63 -10.97
N GLY A 121 -0.81 -9.97 -9.88
CA GLY A 121 -1.00 -11.35 -9.43
C GLY A 121 0.13 -11.83 -8.51
N GLU A 122 -0.15 -12.87 -7.74
CA GLU A 122 0.73 -13.35 -6.67
C GLU A 122 2.13 -13.77 -7.16
N ASP A 123 2.20 -14.32 -8.37
CA ASP A 123 3.45 -14.78 -9.01
C ASP A 123 4.39 -13.62 -9.42
N ALA A 124 3.91 -12.38 -9.41
CA ALA A 124 4.69 -11.21 -9.80
C ALA A 124 5.54 -10.63 -8.65
N ARG A 125 5.66 -11.33 -7.52
CA ARG A 125 6.56 -10.94 -6.42
C ARG A 125 8.00 -10.89 -6.91
N VAL A 126 8.74 -9.87 -6.47
CA VAL A 126 10.19 -9.76 -6.70
C VAL A 126 10.90 -9.88 -5.36
N SER A 127 11.96 -10.68 -5.29
CA SER A 127 12.92 -10.67 -4.19
C SER A 127 14.33 -10.81 -4.75
N VAL A 128 15.22 -9.90 -4.39
CA VAL A 128 16.63 -9.93 -4.81
C VAL A 128 17.54 -9.69 -3.61
N ALA A 129 18.63 -10.44 -3.53
CA ALA A 129 19.65 -10.23 -2.50
C ALA A 129 20.27 -8.83 -2.66
N ARG A 130 20.36 -8.07 -1.57
CA ARG A 130 21.04 -6.78 -1.56
C ARG A 130 22.55 -7.01 -1.73
N ARG A 131 23.11 -6.49 -2.83
CA ARG A 131 24.57 -6.44 -2.98
C ARG A 131 25.11 -5.35 -2.04
N LEU A 132 26.00 -5.76 -1.13
CA LEU A 132 26.73 -4.89 -0.21
C LEU A 132 27.76 -4.04 -0.94
#